data_AF-A0A7Y5V302-F1
#
_entry.id   AF-A0A7Y5V302-F1
#
_cell.length_a   1.000
_cell.length_b   1.000
_cell.length_c   1.000
_cell.angle_alpha   90.00
_cell.angle_beta   90.00
_cell.angle_gamma   90.00
#
_symmetry.space_group_name_H-M   'P 1'
#
loop_
_entity.id
_entity.type
_entity.pdbx_description
1 polymer ?
#
loop_
_entity_poly.entity_id
_entity_poly.type
_entity_poly.pdbx_seq_one_letter_code
_entity_poly.pdbx_strand_id
1 'polypeptide(L)' 'MAKPEDLLVFSKDAGGEARIIPGKQHPYLQDWRAGADLSVLFASGVLESR' A
#
# COMPACT_ATOMS: atom_id res chain seq x y z
N MET A 1 -2.52 -11.70 8.28
CA MET A 1 -2.21 -11.33 6.88
C MET A 1 -3.08 -10.14 6.52
N ALA A 2 -2.48 -9.04 6.07
CA ALA A 2 -3.23 -7.85 5.67
C ALA A 2 -3.96 -8.07 4.35
N LYS A 3 -5.12 -7.46 4.21
CA LYS A 3 -5.97 -7.46 3.01
C LYS A 3 -5.95 -6.09 2.34
N PRO A 4 -6.31 -5.98 1.04
CA PRO A 4 -6.41 -4.69 0.36
C PRO A 4 -7.32 -3.66 1.04
N GLU A 5 -8.32 -4.11 1.80
CA GLU A 5 -9.21 -3.27 2.60
C GLU A 5 -8.57 -2.69 3.87
N ASP A 6 -7.42 -3.23 4.31
CA ASP A 6 -6.64 -2.74 5.46
C ASP A 6 -5.59 -1.68 5.04
N LEU A 7 -5.50 -1.35 3.74
CA LEU A 7 -4.47 -0.48 3.18
C LEU A 7 -5.00 0.89 2.75
N LEU A 8 -4.16 1.91 2.91
CA LEU A 8 -4.30 3.23 2.28
C LEU A 8 -3.13 3.42 1.29
N VAL A 9 -3.44 3.72 0.04
CA VAL A 9 -2.43 3.96 -1.00
C VAL A 9 -2.24 5.46 -1.18
N PHE A 10 -1.00 5.91 -1.03
CA PHE A 10 -0.58 7.29 -1.21
C PHE A 10 0.12 7.43 -2.56
N SER A 11 -0.31 8.40 -3.35
CA SER A 11 0.38 8.78 -4.58
C SER A 11 0.44 10.29 -4.69
N LYS A 12 1.40 10.77 -5.47
CA LYS A 12 1.45 12.17 -5.89
C LYS A 12 1.01 12.24 -7.33
N ASP A 13 0.06 13.10 -7.64
CA ASP A 13 -0.33 13.31 -9.03
C ASP A 13 0.69 14.21 -9.77
N ALA A 14 0.46 14.40 -11.07
CA ALA A 14 1.32 15.23 -11.90
C ALA A 14 1.32 16.72 -11.48
N GLY A 15 0.28 17.18 -10.77
CA GLY A 15 0.18 18.52 -10.22
C GLY A 15 0.90 18.70 -8.87
N GLY A 16 1.38 17.61 -8.28
CA GLY A 16 2.05 17.63 -6.99
C GLY A 16 1.11 17.41 -5.80
N GLU A 17 -0.18 17.18 -6.05
CA GLU A 17 -1.16 16.92 -5.00
C GLU A 17 -1.03 15.48 -4.49
N ALA A 18 -1.17 15.31 -3.18
CA ALA A 18 -1.23 13.98 -2.57
C ALA A 18 -2.65 13.43 -2.73
N ARG A 19 -2.76 12.24 -3.34
CA ARG A 19 -4.00 11.47 -3.43
C ARG A 19 -3.89 10.26 -2.52
N ILE A 20 -4.96 10.02 -1.74
CA ILE A 20 -5.08 8.86 -0.85
C ILE A 20 -6.33 8.09 -1.26
N ILE A 21 -6.18 6.81 -1.58
CA ILE A 21 -7.33 5.93 -1.87
C ILE A 21 -7.26 4.64 -1.05
N PRO A 22 -8.42 4.05 -0.69
CA PRO A 22 -8.45 2.71 -0.10
C PRO A 22 -7.81 1.67 -1.03
N GLY A 23 -7.04 0.74 -0.48
CA GLY A 23 -6.31 -0.26 -1.27
C GLY A 23 -7.21 -1.10 -2.17
N LYS A 24 -8.43 -1.43 -1.73
CA LYS A 24 -9.44 -2.13 -2.55
C LYS A 24 -9.86 -1.39 -3.85
N GLN A 25 -9.59 -0.10 -3.96
CA GLN A 25 -9.87 0.71 -5.15
C GLN A 25 -8.66 0.84 -6.07
N HIS A 26 -7.48 0.39 -5.63
CA HIS A 26 -6.27 0.51 -6.42
C HIS A 26 -6.17 -0.66 -7.43
N PRO A 27 -6.02 -0.38 -8.74
CA PRO A 27 -6.09 -1.41 -9.79
C PRO A 27 -5.05 -2.51 -9.61
N TYR A 28 -3.85 -2.18 -9.14
CA TYR A 28 -2.78 -3.16 -8.91
C TYR A 28 -2.95 -4.02 -7.65
N LEU A 29 -3.89 -3.67 -6.75
CA LEU A 29 -4.16 -4.45 -5.54
C LEU A 29 -5.37 -5.39 -5.70
N GLN A 30 -6.06 -5.34 -6.84
CA GLN A 30 -7.18 -6.24 -7.14
C GLN A 30 -6.73 -7.70 -7.20
N ASP A 31 -5.53 -7.94 -7.73
CA ASP A 31 -4.90 -9.26 -7.82
C ASP A 31 -3.90 -9.52 -6.68
N TRP A 32 -4.06 -8.85 -5.53
CA TRP A 32 -3.17 -9.01 -4.39
C TRP A 32 -3.17 -10.47 -3.91
N ARG A 33 -2.08 -11.18 -4.22
CA ARG A 33 -1.78 -12.48 -3.64
C ARG A 33 -1.09 -12.21 -2.32
N ALA A 34 -1.82 -12.39 -1.22
CA ALA A 34 -1.31 -12.21 0.13
C ALA A 34 -0.09 -13.13 0.34
N GLY A 35 1.11 -12.58 0.12
CA GLY A 35 2.36 -13.34 0.10
C GLY A 35 3.42 -12.81 1.05
N ALA A 36 3.34 -11.54 1.46
CA ALA A 36 4.25 -10.94 2.43
C ALA A 36 3.48 -10.46 3.65
N ASP A 37 3.88 -10.94 4.82
CA ASP A 37 3.41 -10.42 6.09
C ASP A 37 3.90 -8.96 6.26
N LEU A 38 3.03 -8.06 6.73
CA LEU A 38 3.41 -6.66 6.95
C LEU A 38 4.62 -6.53 7.88
N SER A 39 4.77 -7.46 8.83
CA SER A 39 5.93 -7.51 9.72
C SER A 39 7.23 -7.77 8.96
N VAL A 40 7.18 -8.56 7.89
CA VAL A 40 8.34 -8.82 7.01
C VAL A 40 8.67 -7.57 6.18
N LEU A 41 7.66 -6.85 5.67
CA LEU A 41 7.87 -5.60 4.92
C LEU A 41 8.42 -4.47 5.81
N PHE A 42 8.04 -4.45 7.08
CA PHE A 42 8.58 -3.53 8.07
C PHE A 42 10.02 -3.89 8.43
N ALA A 43 10.28 -5.17 8.74
CA ALA A 43 11.63 -5.66 9.05
C ALA A 43 12.61 -5.55 7.87
N SER A 44 12.12 -5.57 6.63
CA SER A 44 12.94 -5.40 5.42
C SER A 44 13.29 -3.94 5.10
N GLY A 45 12.79 -2.99 5.88
CA GLY A 45 13.05 -1.56 5.67
C GLY A 45 12.21 -0.92 4.56
N VAL A 46 11.30 -1.67 3.92
CA VAL A 46 10.47 -1.17 2.81
C VAL A 46 9.42 -0.17 3.31
N LEU A 47 8.96 -0.31 4.55
CA LEU A 47 7.93 0.54 5.18
C LEU A 47 8.50 1.49 6.26
N GLU A 48 9.80 1.82 6.22
CA GLU A 48 10.42 2.70 7.23
C GLU A 48 9.71 4.07 7.33
N SER A 49 9.38 4.47 8.56
CA SER A 49 8.96 5.83 8.89
C SER A 49 10.20 6.70 9.02
N ARG A 50 10.48 7.53 8.01
CA ARG A 50 11.34 8.71 8.14
C ARG A 50 10.49 9.96 8.27
#